data_AF-A0A3P3QXI1-F1
#
_entry.id   AF-A0A3P3QXI1-F1
#
_cell.length_a   1.000
_cell.length_b   1.000
_cell.length_c   1.000
_cell.angle_alpha   90.00
_cell.angle_beta   90.00
_cell.angle_gamma   90.00
#
_symmetry.space_group_name_H-M   'P 1'
#
loop_
_entity.id
_entity.type
_entity.pdbx_description
1 polymer ?
#
loop_
_entity_poly.entity_id
_entity_poly.type
_entity_poly.pdbx_seq_one_letter_code
_entity_poly.pdbx_strand_id
1 'polypeptide(L)'
;MGNLFLTLLLIVGIVILAIPQSISKTVKKALPVLLVLAVIFSTALFINIKLKNDVSIIATGEKNEKAEGKEIFLKEVIINGKSKKPKEIFSKGWIEKDDGLLWRDYDKPDDLKDSIQADFNCTDKIVFVLKQNKWQGKAEVVSEQYKQDKQDKQEFDGYVDSESDSWMNLEVDVSDESGLLKKYPFLNILIGIVGGN
;
A
#
# COMPACT_ATOMS: atom_id res chain seq x y z
N MET A 1 -17.01 -15.06 -4.18
CA MET A 1 -16.62 -16.01 -3.11
C MET A 1 -17.28 -15.74 -1.74
N GLY A 2 -18.18 -14.75 -1.59
CA GLY A 2 -18.70 -14.34 -0.27
C GLY A 2 -19.77 -15.23 0.40
N ASN A 3 -20.24 -16.31 -0.23
CA ASN A 3 -21.35 -17.11 0.31
C ASN A 3 -20.98 -18.54 0.75
N LEU A 4 -19.99 -19.17 0.12
CA LEU A 4 -19.65 -20.58 0.40
C LEU A 4 -19.22 -20.81 1.86
N PHE A 5 -18.54 -19.84 2.47
CA PHE A 5 -18.10 -19.92 3.86
C PHE A 5 -19.28 -19.92 4.83
N LEU A 6 -20.20 -18.96 4.67
CA LEU A 6 -21.40 -18.87 5.49
C LEU A 6 -22.27 -20.13 5.32
N THR A 7 -22.38 -20.63 4.08
CA THR A 7 -23.11 -21.88 3.78
C THR A 7 -22.46 -23.08 4.46
N LEU A 8 -21.13 -23.21 4.44
CA LEU A 8 -20.42 -24.30 5.10
C LEU A 8 -20.57 -24.25 6.63
N LEU A 9 -20.47 -23.06 7.22
CA LEU A 9 -20.67 -22.84 8.66
C LEU A 9 -22.10 -23.21 9.10
N LEU A 10 -23.09 -22.82 8.29
CA LEU A 10 -24.49 -23.20 8.49
C LEU A 10 -24.69 -24.72 8.41
N ILE A 11 -24.11 -25.39 7.41
CA ILE A 11 -24.20 -26.85 7.27
C ILE A 11 -23.60 -27.55 8.49
N VAL A 12 -22.40 -27.14 8.93
CA VAL A 12 -21.77 -27.70 10.13
C VAL A 12 -22.61 -27.45 11.37
N GLY A 13 -23.18 -26.25 11.53
CA GLY A 13 -24.08 -25.93 12.64
C GLY A 13 -25.34 -26.79 12.66
N ILE A 14 -25.98 -27.01 11.50
CA ILE A 14 -27.17 -27.85 11.37
C ILE A 14 -26.85 -29.31 11.70
N VAL A 15 -25.72 -29.84 11.23
CA VAL A 15 -25.30 -31.23 11.50
C VAL A 15 -25.06 -31.45 13.00
N ILE A 16 -24.45 -30.50 13.70
CA ILE A 16 -24.23 -30.58 15.15
C ILE A 16 -25.55 -30.56 15.92
N LEU A 17 -26.53 -29.74 15.49
CA LEU A 17 -27.85 -29.66 16.10
C LEU A 17 -28.73 -30.89 15.84
N ALA A 18 -28.53 -31.57 14.70
CA ALA A 18 -29.30 -32.75 14.31
C ALA A 18 -28.91 -34.02 15.11
N ILE A 19 -27.79 -34.02 15.83
CA ILE A 19 -27.36 -35.16 16.65
C ILE A 19 -28.18 -35.17 17.96
N PRO A 20 -28.92 -36.25 18.28
CA PRO A 20 -29.81 -36.33 19.44
C PRO A 20 -29.02 -36.63 20.74
N GLN A 21 -27.91 -35.93 20.94
CA GLN A 21 -27.11 -35.95 22.16
C GLN A 21 -27.11 -34.56 22.78
N SER A 22 -26.76 -34.45 24.07
CA SER A 22 -26.70 -33.13 24.69
C SER A 22 -25.71 -32.25 23.92
N ILE A 23 -26.16 -31.06 23.53
CA ILE A 23 -25.38 -30.08 22.76
C ILE A 23 -24.00 -29.89 23.38
N SER A 24 -23.94 -29.83 24.72
CA SER A 24 -22.70 -29.78 25.52
C SER A 24 -21.72 -30.94 25.25
N LYS A 25 -22.20 -32.18 25.16
CA LYS A 25 -21.34 -33.36 24.88
C LYS A 25 -20.89 -33.41 23.43
N THR A 26 -21.76 -33.07 22.50
CA THR A 26 -21.46 -33.05 21.06
C THR A 26 -20.45 -31.93 20.73
N VAL A 27 -20.65 -30.72 21.27
CA VAL A 27 -19.72 -29.60 21.11
C VAL A 27 -18.36 -29.93 21.69
N LYS A 28 -18.26 -30.55 22.88
CA LYS A 28 -16.97 -30.95 23.46
C LYS A 28 -16.19 -31.92 22.59
N LYS A 29 -16.87 -32.85 21.90
CA LYS A 29 -16.24 -33.80 20.97
C LYS A 29 -15.85 -33.17 19.63
N ALA A 30 -16.64 -32.21 19.15
CA ALA A 30 -16.40 -31.50 17.90
C ALA A 30 -15.38 -30.35 18.06
N LEU A 31 -15.15 -29.86 19.29
CA LEU A 31 -14.28 -28.73 19.60
C LEU A 31 -12.85 -28.86 19.02
N PRO A 32 -12.16 -30.01 19.11
CA PRO A 32 -10.83 -30.15 18.52
C PRO A 32 -10.85 -29.97 17.00
N VAL A 33 -11.86 -30.52 16.33
CA VAL A 33 -12.04 -30.40 14.87
C VAL A 33 -12.38 -28.97 14.48
N LEU A 34 -13.23 -28.29 15.25
CA LEU A 34 -13.56 -26.88 15.05
C LEU A 34 -12.34 -25.98 15.25
N LEU A 35 -11.48 -26.27 16.23
CA LEU A 35 -10.23 -25.53 16.45
C LEU A 35 -9.25 -25.71 15.28
N VAL A 36 -9.08 -26.94 14.77
CA VAL A 36 -8.24 -27.18 13.59
C VAL A 36 -8.78 -26.46 12.36
N LEU A 37 -10.09 -26.51 12.13
CA LEU A 37 -10.73 -25.76 11.04
C LEU A 37 -10.55 -24.26 11.22
N ALA A 38 -10.67 -23.74 12.45
CA ALA A 38 -10.45 -22.33 12.74
C ALA A 38 -9.00 -21.91 12.39
N VAL A 39 -7.99 -22.70 12.76
CA VAL A 39 -6.59 -22.40 12.43
C VAL A 39 -6.34 -22.39 10.92
N ILE A 40 -6.84 -23.40 10.20
CA ILE A 40 -6.70 -23.50 8.73
C ILE A 40 -7.40 -22.33 8.03
N PHE A 41 -8.61 -21.97 8.48
CA PHE A 41 -9.33 -20.83 7.93
C PHE A 41 -8.65 -19.52 8.27
N SER A 42 -8.13 -19.35 9.49
CA SER A 42 -7.40 -18.15 9.91
C SER A 42 -6.20 -17.91 9.00
N THR A 43 -5.41 -18.96 8.73
CA THR A 43 -4.24 -18.88 7.83
C THR A 43 -4.64 -18.61 6.38
N ALA A 44 -5.65 -19.30 5.85
CA ALA A 44 -6.14 -19.06 4.49
C ALA A 44 -6.73 -17.65 4.31
N LEU A 45 -7.40 -17.11 5.32
CA LEU A 45 -7.94 -15.76 5.32
C LEU A 45 -6.82 -14.72 5.41
N PHE A 46 -5.77 -15.00 6.19
CA PHE A 46 -4.56 -14.18 6.27
C PHE A 46 -3.85 -14.03 4.92
N ILE A 47 -3.72 -15.12 4.16
CA ILE A 47 -3.07 -15.14 2.84
C ILE A 47 -3.88 -14.34 1.80
N ASN A 48 -5.21 -14.24 1.97
CA ASN A 48 -6.10 -13.58 1.02
C ASN A 48 -6.37 -12.10 1.31
N ILE A 49 -5.98 -11.59 2.50
CA ILE A 49 -6.02 -10.15 2.76
C ILE A 49 -4.84 -9.52 2.04
N LYS A 50 -5.07 -9.04 0.81
CA LYS A 50 -4.14 -8.11 0.17
C LYS A 50 -4.21 -6.79 0.93
N LEU A 51 -3.24 -6.60 1.81
CA LEU A 51 -3.05 -5.31 2.47
C LEU A 51 -2.61 -4.33 1.42
N LYS A 52 -3.25 -3.17 1.46
CA LYS A 52 -2.93 -2.04 0.62
C LYS A 52 -2.35 -0.93 1.47
N ASN A 53 -1.37 -0.24 0.91
CA ASN A 53 -0.78 0.97 1.47
C ASN A 53 -0.94 2.09 0.45
N ASP A 54 -1.47 3.22 0.90
CA ASP A 54 -1.75 4.37 0.06
C ASP A 54 -0.51 5.25 0.04
N VAL A 55 0.08 5.44 -1.14
CA VAL A 55 1.29 6.23 -1.34
C VAL A 55 0.94 7.51 -2.09
N SER A 56 1.43 8.63 -1.57
CA SER A 56 1.28 9.95 -2.15
C SER A 56 2.63 10.51 -2.56
N ILE A 57 2.70 11.10 -3.75
CA ILE A 57 3.81 11.98 -4.16
C ILE A 57 3.31 13.41 -4.05
N ILE A 58 4.04 14.25 -3.31
CA ILE A 58 3.68 15.63 -3.00
C ILE A 58 4.76 16.53 -3.57
N ALA A 59 4.43 17.32 -4.58
CA ALA A 59 5.30 18.39 -5.06
C ALA A 59 5.32 19.52 -4.02
N THR A 60 6.48 19.83 -3.45
CA THR A 60 6.56 20.83 -2.37
C THR A 60 6.51 22.27 -2.89
N GLY A 61 6.75 22.46 -4.19
CA GLY A 61 6.95 23.78 -4.78
C GLY A 61 8.26 24.45 -4.34
N GLU A 62 9.16 23.70 -3.72
CA GLU A 62 10.51 24.12 -3.35
C GLU A 62 11.54 23.60 -4.36
N LYS A 63 12.72 24.22 -4.37
CA LYS A 63 13.85 23.80 -5.21
C LYS A 63 15.16 24.04 -4.49
N ASN A 64 16.22 23.40 -4.98
CA ASN A 64 17.58 23.76 -4.63
C ASN A 64 17.87 25.23 -5.00
N GLU A 65 18.71 25.94 -4.24
CA GLU A 65 19.03 27.35 -4.52
C GLU A 65 19.63 27.56 -5.92
N LYS A 66 20.36 26.55 -6.41
CA LYS A 66 20.98 26.58 -7.73
C LYS A 66 20.07 26.09 -8.86
N ALA A 67 18.94 25.49 -8.53
CA ALA A 67 17.99 25.01 -9.52
C ALA A 67 17.31 26.20 -10.21
N GLU A 68 17.05 26.07 -11.50
CA GLU A 68 16.33 27.07 -12.29
C GLU A 68 14.81 26.85 -12.19
N GLY A 69 14.37 25.60 -12.06
CA GLY A 69 12.94 25.22 -11.99
C GLY A 69 12.55 24.48 -10.70
N LYS A 70 11.24 24.25 -10.56
CA LYS A 70 10.60 23.50 -9.47
C LYS A 70 9.81 22.30 -10.01
N GLU A 71 10.11 21.88 -11.23
CA GLU A 71 9.35 20.81 -11.88
C GLU A 71 9.57 19.49 -11.17
N ILE A 72 8.55 18.65 -11.17
CA ILE A 72 8.68 17.26 -10.74
C ILE A 72 8.16 16.39 -11.86
N PHE A 73 9.04 15.57 -12.43
CA PHE A 73 8.68 14.66 -13.50
C PHE A 73 8.88 13.21 -13.08
N LEU A 74 7.77 12.48 -12.95
CA LEU A 74 7.74 11.04 -12.74
C LEU A 74 7.64 10.35 -14.10
N LYS A 75 8.70 9.66 -14.51
CA LYS A 75 8.76 8.99 -15.82
C LYS A 75 8.02 7.67 -15.81
N GLU A 76 8.28 6.82 -14.82
CA GLU A 76 7.72 5.48 -14.74
C GLU A 76 7.65 4.99 -13.29
N VAL A 77 6.83 3.97 -13.08
CA VAL A 77 6.70 3.25 -11.81
C VAL A 77 7.05 1.79 -12.06
N ILE A 78 8.05 1.27 -11.36
CA ILE A 78 8.44 -0.14 -11.45
C ILE A 78 7.82 -0.87 -10.27
N ILE A 79 6.95 -1.84 -10.57
CA ILE A 79 6.28 -2.68 -9.57
C ILE A 79 6.75 -4.11 -9.75
N ASN A 80 7.45 -4.65 -8.75
CA ASN A 80 8.00 -6.02 -8.79
C ASN A 80 8.83 -6.28 -10.06
N GLY A 81 9.65 -5.30 -10.46
CA GLY A 81 10.50 -5.36 -11.66
C GLY A 81 9.78 -5.13 -12.99
N LYS A 82 8.49 -4.80 -12.99
CA LYS A 82 7.71 -4.48 -14.20
C LYS A 82 7.44 -2.99 -14.29
N SER A 83 7.89 -2.36 -15.37
CA SER A 83 7.59 -0.95 -15.66
C SER A 83 6.11 -0.73 -15.96
N LYS A 84 5.57 0.37 -15.44
CA LYS A 84 4.20 0.85 -15.58
C LYS A 84 4.18 2.36 -15.82
N LYS A 85 3.21 2.80 -16.63
CA LYS A 85 2.98 4.23 -16.87
C LYS A 85 2.36 4.86 -15.62
N PRO A 86 2.87 5.99 -15.12
CA PRO A 86 2.35 6.58 -13.89
C PRO A 86 0.86 6.94 -13.97
N LYS A 87 0.36 7.37 -15.13
CA LYS A 87 -1.06 7.67 -15.36
C LYS A 87 -2.03 6.50 -15.14
N GLU A 88 -1.53 5.27 -15.26
CA GLU A 88 -2.32 4.04 -15.07
C GLU A 88 -2.38 3.62 -13.59
N ILE A 89 -1.51 4.19 -12.76
CA ILE A 89 -1.30 3.81 -11.36
C ILE A 89 -1.83 4.91 -10.43
N PHE A 90 -1.51 6.16 -10.73
CA PHE A 90 -1.82 7.31 -9.88
C PHE A 90 -3.15 7.97 -10.22
N SER A 91 -3.76 8.58 -9.21
CA SER A 91 -4.91 9.46 -9.34
C SER A 91 -4.62 10.64 -10.28
N LYS A 92 -5.65 11.17 -10.93
CA LYS A 92 -5.55 12.42 -11.71
C LYS A 92 -5.13 13.61 -10.82
N GLY A 93 -4.36 14.52 -11.38
CA GLY A 93 -3.95 15.77 -10.71
C GLY A 93 -2.65 16.36 -11.25
N TRP A 94 -1.81 15.58 -11.93
CA TRP A 94 -0.61 16.05 -12.62
C TRP A 94 -0.78 15.99 -14.14
N ILE A 95 0.05 16.74 -14.87
CA ILE A 95 -0.01 16.88 -16.33
C ILE A 95 0.60 15.64 -16.98
N GLU A 96 -0.13 14.97 -17.85
CA GLU A 96 0.42 13.87 -18.65
C GLU A 96 1.37 14.42 -19.72
N LYS A 97 2.63 13.96 -19.71
CA LYS A 97 3.65 14.37 -20.69
C LYS A 97 4.65 13.24 -20.92
N ASP A 98 4.94 12.91 -22.17
CA ASP A 98 5.95 11.92 -22.58
C ASP A 98 5.81 10.56 -21.85
N ASP A 99 4.56 10.06 -21.73
CA ASP A 99 4.16 8.87 -20.96
C ASP A 99 4.40 8.95 -19.44
N GLY A 100 4.88 10.07 -18.92
CA GLY A 100 5.05 10.37 -17.50
C GLY A 100 4.01 11.35 -16.95
N LEU A 101 4.21 11.74 -15.69
CA LEU A 101 3.43 12.77 -15.01
C LEU A 101 4.33 13.94 -14.59
N LEU A 102 3.92 15.14 -14.97
CA LEU A 102 4.61 16.39 -14.70
C LEU A 102 3.81 17.25 -13.73
N TRP A 103 4.48 17.72 -12.68
CA TRP A 103 4.06 18.86 -11.89
C TRP A 103 4.98 20.06 -12.18
N ARG A 104 4.39 21.26 -12.21
CA ARG A 104 5.12 22.52 -12.37
C ARG A 104 4.40 23.67 -11.69
N ASP A 105 5.17 24.68 -11.30
CA ASP A 105 4.62 25.83 -10.59
C ASP A 105 4.18 27.00 -11.51
N TYR A 106 4.31 26.85 -12.82
CA TYR A 106 3.96 27.83 -13.84
C TYR A 106 3.05 27.19 -14.92
N ASP A 107 2.31 28.02 -15.69
CA ASP A 107 1.35 27.55 -16.71
C ASP A 107 0.45 26.41 -16.20
N LYS A 108 -0.10 26.58 -15.00
CA LYS A 108 -0.89 25.57 -14.29
C LYS A 108 -2.30 25.49 -14.88
N PRO A 109 -2.79 24.29 -15.23
CA PRO A 109 -4.22 24.11 -15.41
C PRO A 109 -4.94 24.20 -14.07
N ASP A 110 -6.23 24.59 -14.08
CA ASP A 110 -7.04 24.79 -12.88
C ASP A 110 -7.17 23.54 -12.00
N ASP A 111 -7.01 22.36 -12.58
CA ASP A 111 -7.13 21.06 -11.91
C ASP A 111 -5.78 20.48 -11.43
N LEU A 112 -4.68 21.23 -11.56
CA LEU A 112 -3.37 20.80 -11.09
C LEU A 112 -3.38 20.69 -9.56
N LYS A 113 -3.04 19.50 -9.06
CA LYS A 113 -2.92 19.22 -7.63
C LYS A 113 -1.47 19.15 -7.23
N ASP A 114 -1.18 19.56 -5.99
CA ASP A 114 0.15 19.40 -5.40
C ASP A 114 0.49 17.94 -5.10
N SER A 115 -0.51 17.04 -5.10
CA SER A 115 -0.28 15.61 -4.87
C SER A 115 -1.08 14.69 -5.78
N ILE A 116 -0.50 13.51 -6.01
CA ILE A 116 -1.13 12.35 -6.65
C ILE A 116 -0.96 11.12 -5.76
N GLN A 117 -1.93 10.21 -5.80
CA GLN A 117 -2.00 9.07 -4.88
C GLN A 117 -2.24 7.75 -5.63
N ALA A 118 -1.71 6.66 -5.09
CA ALA A 118 -1.91 5.30 -5.61
C ALA A 118 -1.89 4.28 -4.47
N ASP A 119 -2.68 3.21 -4.60
CA ASP A 119 -2.62 2.08 -3.67
C ASP A 119 -1.65 1.02 -4.19
N PHE A 120 -0.74 0.58 -3.34
CA PHE A 120 0.15 -0.55 -3.61
C PHE A 120 -0.14 -1.70 -2.65
N ASN A 121 0.14 -2.94 -3.06
CA ASN A 121 0.08 -4.04 -2.10
C ASN A 121 1.27 -3.91 -1.15
N CYS A 122 1.10 -4.18 0.14
CA CYS A 122 2.19 -4.06 1.12
C CYS A 122 3.35 -5.05 0.90
N THR A 123 3.23 -5.96 -0.06
CA THR A 123 4.30 -6.89 -0.48
C THR A 123 4.97 -6.49 -1.79
N ASP A 124 4.51 -5.41 -2.44
CA ASP A 124 5.08 -4.94 -3.69
C ASP A 124 6.44 -4.27 -3.45
N LYS A 125 7.39 -4.52 -4.34
CA LYS A 125 8.64 -3.75 -4.44
C LYS A 125 8.42 -2.61 -5.42
N ILE A 126 8.45 -1.38 -4.92
CA ILE A 126 8.12 -0.17 -5.68
C ILE A 126 9.37 0.67 -5.90
N VAL A 127 9.58 1.08 -7.15
CA VAL A 127 10.62 2.06 -7.51
C VAL A 127 9.99 3.14 -8.39
N PHE A 128 10.14 4.39 -8.00
CA PHE A 128 9.79 5.54 -8.83
C PHE A 128 11.01 5.99 -9.63
N VAL A 129 10.83 6.20 -10.92
CA VAL A 129 11.89 6.72 -11.79
C VAL A 129 11.61 8.19 -12.05
N LEU A 130 12.38 9.04 -11.39
CA LEU A 130 12.22 10.48 -11.39
C LEU A 130 13.28 11.13 -12.27
N LYS A 131 12.89 12.21 -12.94
CA LYS A 131 13.81 13.02 -13.72
C LYS A 131 14.77 13.79 -12.82
N GLN A 132 15.98 14.01 -13.31
CA GLN A 132 16.97 14.91 -12.73
C GLN A 132 17.56 15.82 -13.81
N ASN A 133 17.60 17.12 -13.52
CA ASN A 133 18.30 18.17 -14.28
C ASN A 133 18.15 19.51 -13.51
N LYS A 134 18.65 20.61 -14.09
CA LYS A 134 18.61 21.94 -13.43
C LYS A 134 17.19 22.51 -13.24
N TRP A 135 16.19 21.93 -13.90
CA TRP A 135 14.79 22.38 -13.86
C TRP A 135 13.95 21.66 -12.80
N GLN A 136 14.47 20.58 -12.22
CA GLN A 136 13.72 19.80 -11.24
C GLN A 136 13.79 20.41 -9.83
N GLY A 137 12.67 20.34 -9.12
CA GLY A 137 12.52 20.78 -7.73
C GLY A 137 12.53 19.63 -6.73
N LYS A 138 11.90 19.88 -5.58
CA LYS A 138 11.77 18.91 -4.49
C LYS A 138 10.36 18.31 -4.41
N ALA A 139 10.29 17.03 -4.07
CA ALA A 139 9.04 16.37 -3.72
C ALA A 139 9.20 15.49 -2.48
N GLU A 140 8.09 15.22 -1.82
CA GLU A 140 7.99 14.27 -0.72
C GLU A 140 7.19 13.05 -1.17
N VAL A 141 7.63 11.86 -0.77
CA VAL A 141 6.85 10.63 -0.88
C VAL A 141 6.39 10.23 0.52
N VAL A 142 5.09 10.00 0.66
CA VAL A 142 4.44 9.68 1.94
C VAL A 142 3.55 8.46 1.78
N SER A 143 3.73 7.45 2.62
CA SER A 143 2.81 6.32 2.76
C SER A 143 1.87 6.53 3.96
N GLU A 144 0.58 6.26 3.78
CA GLU A 144 -0.47 6.61 4.76
C GLU A 144 -0.30 5.91 6.12
N GLN A 145 0.31 4.73 6.14
CA GLN A 145 0.61 4.00 7.38
C GLN A 145 1.56 4.75 8.32
N TYR A 146 2.31 5.72 7.79
CA TYR A 146 3.30 6.51 8.51
C TYR A 146 2.82 7.95 8.79
N LYS A 147 1.57 8.30 8.44
CA LYS A 147 0.99 9.61 8.79
C LYS A 147 0.79 9.81 10.30
N GLN A 148 0.82 8.74 11.11
CA GLN A 148 0.62 8.82 12.57
C GLN A 148 1.93 8.92 13.37
N ASP A 149 3.06 8.47 12.81
CA ASP A 149 4.39 8.63 13.41
C ASP A 149 5.24 9.44 12.42
N LYS A 150 5.49 10.72 12.72
CA LYS A 150 6.18 11.71 11.85
C LYS A 150 7.65 11.37 11.51
N GLN A 151 7.97 10.18 11.02
CA GLN A 151 9.37 9.76 10.89
C GLN A 151 9.85 9.45 9.48
N ASP A 152 9.00 9.02 8.53
CA ASP A 152 9.52 8.55 7.24
C ASP A 152 8.89 9.27 6.04
N LYS A 153 8.95 10.60 6.03
CA LYS A 153 8.82 11.35 4.77
C LYS A 153 10.10 11.12 3.97
N GLN A 154 9.98 10.48 2.81
CA GLN A 154 11.12 10.35 1.91
C GLN A 154 11.18 11.59 1.02
N GLU A 155 12.16 12.45 1.29
CA GLU A 155 12.42 13.62 0.47
C GLU A 155 13.24 13.25 -0.77
N PHE A 156 12.91 13.89 -1.89
CA PHE A 156 13.68 13.83 -3.12
C PHE A 156 13.98 15.26 -3.60
N ASP A 157 15.25 15.50 -3.95
CA ASP A 157 15.71 16.69 -4.67
C ASP A 157 16.17 16.26 -6.07
N GLY A 158 15.44 16.71 -7.10
CA GLY A 158 15.74 16.38 -8.49
C GLY A 158 16.86 17.19 -9.11
N TYR A 159 17.42 18.16 -8.39
CA TYR A 159 18.43 19.06 -8.93
C TYR A 159 19.73 18.32 -9.28
N VAL A 160 20.15 18.49 -10.53
CA VAL A 160 21.50 18.20 -11.02
C VAL A 160 21.92 19.38 -11.88
N ASP A 161 23.15 19.87 -11.72
CA ASP A 161 23.70 20.97 -12.53
C ASP A 161 24.01 20.50 -13.96
N SER A 162 22.95 20.26 -14.73
CA SER A 162 23.02 19.79 -16.11
C SER A 162 21.76 20.19 -16.88
N GLU A 163 21.96 20.49 -18.16
CA GLU A 163 20.90 20.65 -19.17
C GLU A 163 20.37 19.30 -19.64
N SER A 164 21.18 18.23 -19.54
CA SER A 164 20.80 16.91 -20.01
C SER A 164 19.91 16.21 -19.01
N ASP A 165 18.96 15.44 -19.52
CA ASP A 165 18.10 14.60 -18.69
C ASP A 165 18.88 13.40 -18.13
N SER A 166 18.89 13.26 -16.81
CA SER A 166 19.26 12.03 -16.11
C SER A 166 18.07 11.49 -15.29
N TRP A 167 18.21 10.27 -14.79
CA TRP A 167 17.12 9.55 -14.11
C TRP A 167 17.59 8.99 -12.77
N MET A 168 16.75 9.13 -11.76
CA MET A 168 16.97 8.61 -10.42
C MET A 168 15.91 7.56 -10.09
N ASN A 169 16.36 6.47 -9.47
CA ASN A 169 15.48 5.47 -8.89
C ASN A 169 15.28 5.76 -7.41
N LEU A 170 14.03 5.98 -7.01
CA LEU A 170 13.62 6.12 -5.63
C LEU A 170 12.87 4.87 -5.19
N GLU A 171 13.48 4.07 -4.32
CA GLU A 171 12.80 2.93 -3.70
C GLU A 171 11.81 3.42 -2.66
N VAL A 172 10.57 2.94 -2.74
CA VAL A 172 9.47 3.35 -1.86
C VAL A 172 9.05 2.17 -1.01
N ASP A 173 9.14 2.33 0.30
CA ASP A 173 8.68 1.33 1.25
C ASP A 173 7.16 1.40 1.40
N VAL A 174 6.51 0.29 1.04
CA VAL A 174 5.06 0.10 1.18
C VAL A 174 4.74 -1.02 2.17
N SER A 175 5.75 -1.61 2.80
CA SER A 175 5.60 -2.72 3.72
C SER A 175 4.79 -2.34 4.95
N ASP A 176 4.04 -3.33 5.44
CA ASP A 176 3.10 -3.16 6.53
C ASP A 176 3.35 -4.19 7.63
N GLU A 177 4.42 -4.00 8.40
CA GLU A 177 4.70 -4.87 9.56
C GLU A 177 3.81 -4.55 10.78
N SER A 178 3.28 -3.32 10.89
CA SER A 178 2.58 -2.84 12.11
C SER A 178 1.10 -2.43 11.90
N GLY A 179 0.74 -2.00 10.70
CA GLY A 179 -0.61 -1.62 10.28
C GLY A 179 -1.54 -2.82 10.13
N LEU A 180 -1.05 -4.03 9.89
CA LEU A 180 -1.82 -5.28 10.00
C LEU A 180 -2.48 -5.41 11.37
N LEU A 181 -1.70 -5.19 12.43
CA LEU A 181 -2.12 -5.29 13.82
C LEU A 181 -2.96 -4.09 14.24
N LYS A 182 -2.71 -2.89 13.69
CA LYS A 182 -3.54 -1.70 13.92
C LYS A 182 -4.90 -1.79 13.22
N LYS A 183 -4.95 -2.28 11.97
CA LYS A 183 -6.17 -2.40 11.13
C LYS A 183 -7.06 -3.56 11.59
N TYR A 184 -6.45 -4.63 12.08
CA TYR A 184 -7.14 -5.77 12.65
C TYR A 184 -6.65 -6.02 14.08
N PRO A 185 -7.10 -5.22 15.06
CA PRO A 185 -6.62 -5.31 16.45
C PRO A 185 -6.90 -6.68 17.09
N PHE A 186 -7.84 -7.45 16.55
CA PHE A 186 -8.07 -8.84 16.97
C PHE A 186 -6.89 -9.79 16.65
N LEU A 187 -6.00 -9.43 15.73
CA LEU A 187 -4.80 -10.21 15.41
C LEU A 187 -3.78 -10.19 16.57
N ASN A 188 -3.73 -9.11 17.35
CA ASN A 188 -2.90 -9.07 18.57
C ASN A 188 -3.28 -10.18 19.56
N ILE A 189 -4.57 -10.52 19.61
CA ILE A 189 -5.08 -11.58 20.49
C ILE A 189 -4.62 -12.96 19.98
N LEU A 190 -4.61 -13.19 18.66
CA LEU A 190 -4.13 -14.43 18.05
C LEU A 190 -2.63 -14.64 18.24
N ILE A 191 -1.81 -13.58 18.10
CA ILE A 191 -0.37 -13.66 18.32
C ILE A 191 -0.05 -13.88 19.80
N GLY A 192 -0.76 -13.21 20.72
CA GLY A 192 -0.58 -13.42 22.16
C GLY A 192 -0.92 -14.84 22.64
N ILE A 193 -1.80 -15.56 21.93
CA ILE A 193 -2.16 -16.94 22.23
C ILE A 193 -1.11 -17.94 21.69
N VAL A 194 -0.43 -17.61 20.59
CA VAL A 194 0.54 -18.51 19.92
C VAL A 194 2.00 -18.25 20.35
N GLY A 195 2.34 -17.00 20.70
CA GLY A 195 3.69 -16.58 21.09
C GLY A 195 3.98 -16.59 22.60
N GLY A 196 3.03 -17.05 23.42
CA GLY A 196 3.23 -17.25 24.84
C GLY A 196 3.79 -18.64 25.13
N ASN A 197 5.08 -18.86 24.83
CA ASN A 197 5.94 -19.89 25.41
C ASN A 197 7.42 -19.49 25.25
#